data_AF-A0A1I7GPI3-F1
#
_entry.id   AF-A0A1I7GPI3-F1
#
_cell.length_a   1.000
_cell.length_b   1.000
_cell.length_c   1.000
_cell.angle_alpha   90.00
_cell.angle_beta   90.00
_cell.angle_gamma   90.00
#
_symmetry.space_group_name_H-M   'P 1'
#
loop_
_entity.id
_entity.type
_entity.pdbx_description
1 polymer ?
#
loop_
_entity_poly.entity_id
_entity_poly.type
_entity_poly.pdbx_seq_one_letter_code
_entity_poly.pdbx_strand_id
1 'polypeptide(L)'
;MEFTLGYYEKRIIQEFVVDNIGITLERFGEKSFDKVFPVDLSNLNLLNQQELEVELVEVLKFIQPNSLKSYSKRPIWFKTNIVDQAVNDYVGIGLLNIDGPWLRYVICSLSHDRADQSGDTLMTIFDTDFQWAINFELSQDNSCLIVQKFEK
;
A
#
# COMPACT_ATOMS: atom_id res chain seq x y z
N MET A 1 -12.91 -22.94 4.66
CA MET A 1 -13.35 -21.62 4.17
C MET A 1 -12.45 -21.31 2.99
N GLU A 2 -12.99 -21.23 1.77
CA GLU A 2 -12.19 -20.96 0.58
C GLU A 2 -11.67 -19.52 0.63
N PHE A 3 -10.36 -19.39 0.62
CA PHE A 3 -9.65 -18.12 0.60
C PHE A 3 -9.83 -17.52 -0.80
N THR A 4 -10.70 -16.52 -0.95
CA THR A 4 -10.93 -15.86 -2.25
C THR A 4 -10.59 -14.39 -2.12
N LEU A 5 -9.67 -13.90 -2.97
CA LEU A 5 -9.29 -12.47 -3.01
C LEU A 5 -10.52 -11.56 -3.18
N GLY A 6 -11.55 -12.04 -3.89
CA GLY A 6 -12.82 -11.31 -4.06
C GLY A 6 -13.60 -11.06 -2.75
N TYR A 7 -13.39 -11.84 -1.68
CA TYR A 7 -13.95 -11.50 -0.37
C TYR A 7 -13.25 -10.26 0.22
N TYR A 8 -11.91 -10.25 0.17
CA TYR A 8 -11.10 -9.17 0.71
C TYR A 8 -11.27 -7.87 -0.07
N GLU A 9 -11.30 -7.96 -1.40
CA GLU A 9 -11.55 -6.83 -2.30
C GLU A 9 -12.86 -6.13 -1.97
N LYS A 10 -13.97 -6.89 -1.91
CA LYS A 10 -15.28 -6.34 -1.55
C LYS A 10 -15.26 -5.65 -0.19
N ARG A 11 -14.62 -6.29 0.80
CA ARG A 11 -14.51 -5.73 2.14
C ARG A 11 -13.72 -4.42 2.14
N ILE A 12 -12.58 -4.38 1.45
CA ILE A 12 -11.74 -3.17 1.37
C ILE A 12 -12.50 -2.02 0.71
N ILE A 13 -13.18 -2.29 -0.41
CA ILE A 13 -13.97 -1.30 -1.13
C ILE A 13 -15.13 -0.77 -0.26
N GLN A 14 -15.82 -1.64 0.48
CA GLN A 14 -16.96 -1.25 1.31
C GLN A 14 -16.57 -0.49 2.58
N GLU A 15 -15.44 -0.84 3.20
CA GLU A 15 -15.07 -0.32 4.53
C GLU A 15 -14.06 0.84 4.48
N PHE A 16 -13.15 0.86 3.51
CA PHE A 16 -11.98 1.76 3.54
C PHE A 16 -11.86 2.68 2.31
N VAL A 17 -12.57 2.38 1.21
CA VAL A 17 -12.49 3.22 0.02
C VAL A 17 -13.39 4.45 0.14
N VAL A 18 -12.87 5.60 -0.28
CA VAL A 18 -13.61 6.87 -0.36
C VAL A 18 -13.41 7.46 -1.75
N ASP A 19 -14.50 7.80 -2.44
CA ASP A 19 -14.53 8.16 -3.87
C ASP A 19 -13.48 9.19 -4.32
N ASN A 20 -13.05 10.09 -3.42
CA ASN A 20 -12.11 11.18 -3.75
C ASN A 20 -10.72 11.06 -3.10
N ILE A 21 -10.48 9.99 -2.33
CA ILE A 21 -9.27 9.86 -1.49
C ILE A 21 -8.63 8.47 -1.70
N GLY A 22 -9.20 7.60 -2.53
CA GLY A 22 -8.72 6.22 -2.67
C GLY A 22 -9.05 5.43 -1.42
N ILE A 23 -8.10 5.32 -0.49
CA ILE A 23 -8.21 4.51 0.72
C ILE A 23 -7.98 5.39 1.94
N THR A 24 -8.95 5.41 2.86
CA THR A 24 -8.75 6.00 4.20
C THR A 24 -8.63 4.91 5.26
N LEU A 25 -7.55 4.99 6.03
CA LEU A 25 -7.29 4.06 7.15
C LEU A 25 -7.59 4.69 8.52
N GLU A 26 -8.15 5.90 8.56
CA GLU A 26 -8.55 6.55 9.82
C GLU A 26 -9.59 5.73 10.60
N ARG A 27 -10.44 4.98 9.88
CA ARG A 27 -11.42 4.06 10.47
C ARG A 27 -10.87 2.66 10.71
N PHE A 28 -9.66 2.38 10.25
CA PHE A 28 -9.02 1.08 10.40
C PHE A 28 -8.48 0.90 11.83
N GLY A 29 -7.71 1.88 12.33
CA GLY A 29 -7.02 1.80 13.61
C GLY A 29 -6.21 3.07 13.93
N GLU A 30 -5.37 3.01 14.97
CA GLU A 30 -4.47 4.10 15.35
C GLU A 30 -3.27 4.15 14.40
N LYS A 31 -2.92 5.35 13.92
CA LYS A 31 -1.73 5.57 13.10
C LYS A 31 -0.48 5.51 13.99
N SER A 32 0.29 4.43 13.88
CA SER A 32 1.48 4.17 14.71
C SER A 32 2.79 4.52 14.01
N PHE A 33 2.77 4.78 12.69
CA PHE A 33 3.92 5.24 11.92
C PHE A 33 3.47 6.15 10.78
N ASP A 34 4.22 7.21 10.51
CA ASP A 34 4.00 8.14 9.42
C ASP A 34 5.34 8.70 8.94
N LYS A 35 5.66 8.52 7.67
CA LYS A 35 6.93 8.97 7.11
C LYS A 35 6.77 9.41 5.67
N VAL A 36 7.36 10.55 5.35
CA VAL A 36 7.30 11.17 4.03
C VAL A 36 8.69 11.17 3.42
N PHE A 37 8.79 10.68 2.20
CA PHE A 37 10.02 10.63 1.42
C PHE A 37 9.85 11.51 0.18
N PRO A 38 10.73 12.48 -0.07
CA PRO A 38 10.71 13.20 -1.34
C PRO A 38 11.04 12.22 -2.47
N VAL A 39 10.38 12.37 -3.62
CA VAL A 39 10.65 11.57 -4.82
C VAL A 39 10.91 12.46 -6.02
N ASP A 40 11.75 11.98 -6.92
CA ASP A 40 11.97 12.63 -8.21
C ASP A 40 11.16 11.91 -9.28
N LEU A 41 10.01 12.48 -9.64
CA LEU A 41 9.11 11.93 -10.65
C LEU A 41 9.72 11.91 -12.06
N SER A 42 10.81 12.64 -12.29
CA SER A 42 11.55 12.67 -13.56
C SER A 42 12.57 11.54 -13.68
N ASN A 43 12.92 10.89 -12.56
CA ASN A 43 13.86 9.79 -12.52
C ASN A 43 13.14 8.44 -12.69
N LEU A 44 13.68 7.57 -13.56
CA LEU A 44 13.18 6.20 -13.72
C LEU A 44 13.27 5.40 -12.42
N ASN A 45 14.29 5.67 -11.61
CA ASN A 45 14.43 5.15 -10.26
C ASN A 45 13.92 6.20 -9.26
N LEU A 46 12.59 6.35 -9.22
CA LEU A 46 11.84 7.26 -8.35
C LEU A 46 12.35 7.30 -6.90
N LEU A 47 12.78 6.14 -6.39
CA LEU A 47 13.19 5.94 -5.01
C LEU A 47 14.45 5.06 -4.95
N ASN A 48 15.38 5.43 -4.06
CA ASN A 48 16.51 4.57 -3.74
C ASN A 48 16.06 3.43 -2.83
N GLN A 49 16.05 2.20 -3.36
CA GLN A 49 15.60 1.01 -2.63
C GLN A 49 16.41 0.79 -1.34
N GLN A 50 17.73 0.98 -1.37
CA GLN A 50 18.59 0.73 -0.21
C GLN A 50 18.29 1.70 0.93
N GLU A 51 18.06 2.97 0.57
CA GLU A 51 17.68 4.01 1.53
C GLU A 51 16.32 3.71 2.14
N LEU A 52 15.32 3.37 1.32
CA LEU A 52 14.00 2.96 1.82
C LEU A 52 14.05 1.73 2.72
N GLU A 53 14.87 0.72 2.41
CA GLU A 53 15.02 -0.47 3.25
C GLU A 53 15.55 -0.12 4.65
N VAL A 54 16.48 0.83 4.74
CA VAL A 54 17.00 1.34 6.02
C VAL A 54 15.92 2.14 6.74
N GLU A 55 15.28 3.08 6.05
CA GLU A 55 14.33 4.01 6.65
C GLU A 55 13.00 3.37 7.04
N LEU A 56 12.62 2.27 6.38
CA LEU A 56 11.42 1.47 6.65
C LEU A 56 11.72 0.19 7.43
N VAL A 57 12.92 0.04 8.00
CA VAL A 57 13.32 -1.19 8.71
C VAL A 57 12.32 -1.63 9.78
N GLU A 58 11.66 -0.69 10.46
CA GLU A 58 10.62 -0.98 11.44
C GLU A 58 9.39 -1.63 10.79
N VAL A 59 8.92 -1.08 9.67
CA VAL A 59 7.79 -1.61 8.88
C VAL A 59 8.12 -3.00 8.33
N LEU A 60 9.34 -3.18 7.82
CA LEU A 60 9.83 -4.47 7.32
C LEU A 60 9.83 -5.53 8.43
N LYS A 61 10.39 -5.18 9.60
CA LYS A 61 10.43 -6.05 10.78
C LYS A 61 9.05 -6.31 11.39
N PHE A 62 8.09 -5.43 11.17
CA PHE A 62 6.71 -5.60 11.62
C PHE A 62 5.96 -6.63 10.77
N ILE A 63 6.01 -6.50 9.44
CA ILE A 63 5.27 -7.40 8.55
C ILE A 63 5.79 -8.85 8.65
N GLN A 64 7.11 -9.02 8.67
CA GLN A 64 7.75 -10.33 8.54
C GLN A 64 7.28 -11.37 9.58
N PRO A 65 7.33 -11.13 10.91
CA PRO A 65 6.85 -12.09 11.91
C PRO A 65 5.33 -12.29 11.89
N ASN A 66 4.57 -11.24 11.54
CA ASN A 66 3.11 -11.29 11.48
C ASN A 66 2.59 -12.12 10.29
N SER A 67 3.43 -12.31 9.27
CA SER A 67 3.08 -12.98 8.02
C SER A 67 3.53 -14.45 7.92
N LEU A 68 4.36 -14.92 8.85
CA LEU A 68 5.06 -16.22 8.80
C LEU A 68 4.17 -17.46 9.09
N LYS A 69 2.84 -17.33 9.19
CA LYS A 69 2.01 -18.35 9.84
C LYS A 69 1.23 -19.31 8.93
N SER A 70 1.15 -19.10 7.62
CA SER A 70 0.54 -20.02 6.62
C SER A 70 0.36 -19.26 5.29
N TYR A 71 0.25 -19.95 4.15
CA TYR A 71 -0.19 -19.31 2.89
C TYR A 71 -1.52 -18.55 3.06
N SER A 72 -2.41 -19.08 3.91
CA SER A 72 -3.70 -18.47 4.25
C SER A 72 -3.61 -17.24 5.17
N LYS A 73 -2.40 -16.85 5.60
CA LYS A 73 -2.12 -15.68 6.46
C LYS A 73 -1.17 -14.70 5.78
N ARG A 74 -0.94 -14.87 4.48
CA ARG A 74 -0.15 -13.91 3.70
C ARG A 74 -0.91 -12.60 3.64
N PRO A 75 -0.25 -11.46 3.92
CA PRO A 75 -0.86 -10.15 3.75
C PRO A 75 -1.37 -9.97 2.34
N ILE A 76 -2.40 -9.14 2.21
CA ILE A 76 -3.05 -8.82 0.96
C ILE A 76 -2.64 -7.41 0.59
N TRP A 77 -2.16 -7.21 -0.63
CA TRP A 77 -1.99 -5.87 -1.18
C TRP A 77 -3.22 -5.51 -2.01
N PHE A 78 -3.63 -4.25 -1.95
CA PHE A 78 -4.69 -3.67 -2.75
C PHE A 78 -4.18 -2.35 -3.33
N LYS A 79 -4.35 -2.14 -4.64
CA LYS A 79 -3.83 -0.99 -5.35
C LYS A 79 -4.96 -0.17 -5.96
N THR A 80 -4.88 1.15 -5.77
CA THR A 80 -5.82 2.11 -6.34
C THR A 80 -5.09 3.30 -6.92
N ASN A 81 -5.57 3.77 -8.07
CA ASN A 81 -5.15 5.04 -8.65
C ASN A 81 -6.29 6.06 -8.42
N ILE A 82 -5.97 7.24 -7.90
CA ILE A 82 -6.91 8.34 -7.77
C ILE A 82 -6.73 9.21 -9.00
N VAL A 83 -7.72 9.28 -9.89
CA VAL A 83 -7.66 10.20 -11.04
C VAL A 83 -8.28 11.54 -10.63
N ASP A 84 -7.63 12.62 -11.03
CA ASP A 84 -8.09 13.99 -10.74
C ASP A 84 -9.57 14.13 -11.19
N GLN A 85 -10.46 14.51 -10.25
CA GLN A 85 -11.94 14.46 -10.35
C GLN A 85 -12.66 13.14 -10.00
N ALA A 86 -12.35 12.55 -8.83
CA ALA A 86 -13.31 11.77 -8.01
C ALA A 86 -13.59 10.32 -8.44
N VAL A 87 -12.77 9.70 -9.29
CA VAL A 87 -12.92 8.28 -9.63
C VAL A 87 -11.68 7.51 -9.20
N ASN A 88 -11.87 6.63 -8.22
CA ASN A 88 -10.88 5.62 -7.88
C ASN A 88 -10.87 4.53 -8.96
N ASP A 89 -9.72 4.31 -9.58
CA ASP A 89 -9.49 3.14 -10.41
C ASP A 89 -8.89 2.00 -9.58
N TYR A 90 -9.59 0.87 -9.53
CA TYR A 90 -9.17 -0.31 -8.76
C TYR A 90 -8.25 -1.18 -9.63
N VAL A 91 -6.95 -0.92 -9.52
CA VAL A 91 -5.94 -1.58 -10.36
C VAL A 91 -5.85 -3.08 -10.05
N GLY A 92 -5.92 -3.46 -8.77
CA GLY A 92 -5.96 -4.87 -8.43
C GLY A 92 -5.70 -5.21 -6.97
N ILE A 93 -5.75 -6.52 -6.72
CA ILE A 93 -5.56 -7.14 -5.40
C ILE A 93 -4.73 -8.42 -5.53
N GLY A 94 -3.94 -8.74 -4.51
CA GLY A 94 -3.22 -10.00 -4.49
C GLY A 94 -2.59 -10.34 -3.16
N LEU A 95 -2.00 -11.52 -3.09
CA LEU A 95 -1.22 -11.96 -1.94
C LEU A 95 0.20 -11.41 -2.03
N LEU A 96 0.67 -10.84 -0.93
CA LEU A 96 2.03 -10.35 -0.82
C LEU A 96 2.98 -11.53 -0.54
N ASN A 97 4.02 -11.66 -1.37
CA ASN A 97 5.05 -12.67 -1.18
C ASN A 97 6.14 -12.15 -0.24
N ILE A 98 5.97 -12.35 1.07
CA ILE A 98 6.89 -11.87 2.12
C ILE A 98 8.27 -12.53 2.05
N ASP A 99 8.36 -13.74 1.50
CA ASP A 99 9.62 -14.46 1.33
C ASP A 99 10.50 -13.86 0.22
N GLY A 100 9.93 -13.00 -0.63
CA GLY A 100 10.61 -12.30 -1.72
C GLY A 100 10.88 -10.82 -1.43
N PRO A 101 11.49 -10.08 -2.38
CA PRO A 101 11.76 -8.64 -2.25
C PRO A 101 10.46 -7.83 -2.43
N TRP A 102 9.50 -8.00 -1.53
CA TRP A 102 8.17 -7.42 -1.66
C TRP A 102 8.18 -5.88 -1.65
N LEU A 103 9.10 -5.25 -0.92
CA LEU A 103 9.24 -3.79 -0.94
C LEU A 103 9.62 -3.30 -2.35
N ARG A 104 10.51 -4.03 -3.03
CA ARG A 104 10.86 -3.74 -4.43
C ARG A 104 9.64 -3.87 -5.33
N TYR A 105 8.79 -4.87 -5.10
CA TYR A 105 7.53 -5.00 -5.82
C TYR A 105 6.61 -3.78 -5.61
N VAL A 106 6.43 -3.33 -4.37
CA VAL A 106 5.64 -2.14 -4.04
C VAL A 106 6.20 -0.92 -4.78
N ILE A 107 7.49 -0.64 -4.63
CA ILE A 107 8.15 0.51 -5.28
C ILE A 107 8.00 0.43 -6.80
N CYS A 108 8.31 -0.71 -7.41
CA CYS A 108 8.17 -0.88 -8.86
C CYS A 108 6.72 -0.68 -9.32
N SER A 109 5.74 -1.18 -8.56
CA SER A 109 4.32 -1.02 -8.87
C SER A 109 3.85 0.43 -8.79
N LEU A 110 4.33 1.19 -7.81
CA LEU A 110 4.04 2.62 -7.69
C LEU A 110 4.72 3.42 -8.81
N SER A 111 5.92 3.03 -9.23
CA SER A 111 6.69 3.75 -10.25
C SER A 111 6.20 3.55 -11.68
N HIS A 112 5.82 2.32 -12.05
CA HIS A 112 5.53 1.98 -13.45
C HIS A 112 4.07 2.21 -13.83
N ASP A 113 3.18 2.17 -12.85
CA ASP A 113 1.74 2.20 -13.07
C ASP A 113 1.15 3.30 -12.18
N ARG A 114 1.54 4.53 -12.52
CA ARG A 114 1.12 5.77 -11.86
C ARG A 114 -0.26 6.17 -12.34
N ALA A 115 -1.02 6.81 -11.47
CA ALA A 115 -2.28 7.43 -11.83
C ALA A 115 -2.09 8.47 -12.96
N ASP A 116 -3.08 8.57 -13.83
CA ASP A 116 -3.10 9.58 -14.88
C ASP A 116 -3.30 10.98 -14.28
N GLN A 117 -2.98 12.02 -15.07
CA GLN A 117 -3.33 13.42 -14.79
C GLN A 117 -2.86 13.94 -13.41
N SER A 118 -1.64 13.58 -12.98
CA SER A 118 -1.07 13.99 -11.69
C SER A 118 -1.80 13.45 -10.45
N GLY A 119 -2.67 12.45 -10.61
CA GLY A 119 -3.33 11.79 -9.51
C GLY A 119 -2.41 11.00 -8.57
N ASP A 120 -2.92 10.57 -7.42
CA ASP A 120 -2.14 9.81 -6.46
C ASP A 120 -2.27 8.30 -6.69
N THR A 121 -1.20 7.56 -6.42
CA THR A 121 -1.17 6.10 -6.55
C THR A 121 -0.99 5.47 -5.18
N LEU A 122 -1.95 4.66 -4.74
CA LEU A 122 -1.94 4.02 -3.44
C LEU A 122 -1.76 2.52 -3.59
N MET A 123 -0.90 1.95 -2.73
CA MET A 123 -0.84 0.52 -2.48
C MET A 123 -0.93 0.29 -0.98
N THR A 124 -2.02 -0.32 -0.55
CA THR A 124 -2.23 -0.65 0.86
C THR A 124 -2.09 -2.15 1.09
N ILE A 125 -1.34 -2.51 2.12
CA ILE A 125 -1.11 -3.88 2.56
C ILE A 125 -1.90 -4.12 3.84
N PHE A 126 -2.75 -5.14 3.85
CA PHE A 126 -3.57 -5.55 4.99
C PHE A 126 -3.15 -6.94 5.46
N ASP A 127 -3.26 -7.23 6.76
CA ASP A 127 -3.38 -8.61 7.19
C ASP A 127 -4.76 -9.19 6.85
N THR A 128 -4.83 -10.52 6.86
CA THR A 128 -6.08 -11.23 6.55
C THR A 128 -7.16 -11.02 7.61
N ASP A 129 -6.77 -10.69 8.85
CA ASP A 129 -7.70 -10.47 9.96
C ASP A 129 -8.02 -8.97 10.16
N PHE A 130 -7.49 -8.09 9.30
CA PHE A 130 -7.64 -6.63 9.36
C PHE A 130 -7.35 -6.06 10.76
N GLN A 131 -6.27 -6.50 11.39
CA GLN A 131 -5.70 -5.98 12.63
C GLN A 131 -4.64 -4.89 12.37
N TRP A 132 -3.97 -4.93 11.22
CA TRP A 132 -3.01 -3.90 10.83
C TRP A 132 -3.06 -3.62 9.32
N ALA A 133 -2.69 -2.40 8.96
CA ALA A 133 -2.58 -1.98 7.56
C ALA A 133 -1.37 -1.07 7.36
N ILE A 134 -0.75 -1.14 6.19
CA ILE A 134 0.35 -0.26 5.79
C ILE A 134 0.00 0.35 4.44
N ASN A 135 -0.10 1.67 4.39
CA ASN A 135 -0.35 2.41 3.17
C ASN A 135 0.94 2.96 2.59
N PHE A 136 1.10 2.80 1.27
CA PHE A 136 2.11 3.46 0.47
C PHE A 136 1.41 4.34 -0.54
N GLU A 137 1.55 5.65 -0.40
CA GLU A 137 0.91 6.64 -1.26
C GLU A 137 1.99 7.41 -2.00
N LEU A 138 2.05 7.25 -3.32
CA LEU A 138 2.85 8.08 -4.19
C LEU A 138 2.01 9.27 -4.61
N SER A 139 2.27 10.43 -4.00
CA SER A 139 1.61 11.68 -4.37
C SER A 139 2.40 12.37 -5.48
N GLN A 140 1.77 12.52 -6.65
CA GLN A 140 2.43 13.13 -7.80
C GLN A 140 2.46 14.66 -7.71
N ASP A 141 1.38 15.27 -7.22
CA ASP A 141 1.34 16.71 -6.99
C ASP A 141 2.38 17.18 -5.97
N ASN A 142 2.54 16.42 -4.88
CA ASN A 142 3.48 16.74 -3.82
C ASN A 142 4.89 16.18 -4.07
N SER A 143 5.07 15.37 -5.12
CA SER A 143 6.32 14.68 -5.43
C SER A 143 6.91 13.98 -4.20
N CYS A 144 6.08 13.18 -3.52
CA CYS A 144 6.51 12.42 -2.36
C CYS A 144 5.90 11.00 -2.30
N LEU A 145 6.58 10.11 -1.59
CA LEU A 145 6.05 8.84 -1.12
C LEU A 145 5.72 8.99 0.37
N ILE A 146 4.47 8.77 0.72
CA ILE A 146 3.97 8.76 2.09
C ILE A 146 3.79 7.30 2.50
N VAL A 147 4.40 6.89 3.62
CA VAL A 147 4.29 5.54 4.17
C VAL A 147 3.68 5.63 5.56
N GLN A 148 2.56 4.97 5.76
CA GLN A 148 1.81 5.00 7.00
C GLN A 148 1.48 3.59 7.49
N LYS A 149 1.53 3.37 8.80
CA LYS A 149 1.16 2.11 9.45
C LYS A 149 0.02 2.37 10.42
N PHE A 150 -0.96 1.48 10.41
CA PHE A 150 -2.15 1.53 11.26
C PHE A 150 -2.34 0.20 11.97
N GLU A 151 -2.72 0.25 13.24
CA GLU A 151 -2.90 -0.93 14.12
C GLU A 151 -4.16 -0.74 14.99
N LYS A 152 -4.88 -1.83 15.28
CA LYS A 152 -6.07 -1.83 16.15
C LYS A 152 -5.77 -2.06 17.62
#